data_AF-A0A257YY61-F1
#
_entry.id   AF-A0A257YY61-F1
#
_cell.length_a   1.000
_cell.length_b   1.000
_cell.length_c   1.000
_cell.angle_alpha   90.00
_cell.angle_beta   90.00
_cell.angle_gamma   90.00
#
_symmetry.space_group_name_H-M   'P 1'
#
loop_
_entity.id
_entity.type
_entity.pdbx_description
1 polymer ?
#
loop_
_entity_poly.entity_id
_entity_poly.type
_entity_poly.pdbx_seq_one_letter_code
_entity_poly.pdbx_strand_id
1 'polypeptide(L)'
;MLAATVMLGEHGRRRAGLGDEFWQYRPAHQGDSARMIDWRRSARSDSHFVREREWQAAQSVTLWVDPARSMGFTGDKSRAPKADRAKLLALALAVLLLRGGERVGIAGMAQPRSGRAQMLRLAARLSGDAAVEEYGAPVTDGMVSHGRAVFLSDFLGDLTAVEAGLGRASDRGVRGALIQVLDPAEEEFPFDGRTIFESMGGTLRYETQKAGDLRTRYLAKLAERKDRLSSLARAVGWHFTTHHTGHPAQSALLWAYAALQGGR
;
A
#
# COMPACT_ATOMS: atom_id res chain seq x y z
N MET A 1 11.12 19.73 16.20
CA MET A 1 9.67 19.56 15.98
C MET A 1 9.27 18.21 16.55
N LEU A 2 8.20 18.21 17.33
CA LEU A 2 7.85 17.21 18.33
C LEU A 2 7.54 15.83 17.72
N ALA A 3 8.08 14.80 18.37
CA ALA A 3 7.85 13.40 18.08
C ALA A 3 6.37 13.05 18.23
N ALA A 4 5.71 12.71 17.12
CA ALA A 4 4.42 12.03 17.16
C ALA A 4 4.67 10.56 17.51
N THR A 5 4.69 10.26 18.80
CA THR A 5 4.51 8.90 19.29
C THR A 5 3.12 8.45 18.84
N VAL A 6 3.07 7.70 17.72
CA VAL A 6 1.85 7.05 17.25
C VAL A 6 1.48 5.99 18.28
N MET A 7 0.63 6.36 19.23
CA MET A 7 -0.16 5.41 19.99
C MET A 7 -0.98 4.62 18.98
N LEU A 8 -0.64 3.35 18.79
CA LEU A 8 -1.48 2.37 18.13
C LEU A 8 -2.72 2.19 19.01
N GLY A 9 -3.75 3.00 18.79
CA GLY A 9 -5.00 2.96 19.53
C GLY A 9 -6.15 3.33 18.61
N GLU A 10 -6.95 2.30 18.29
CA GLU A 10 -8.36 2.35 17.83
C GLU A 10 -8.75 3.40 16.78
N HIS A 11 -9.01 2.91 15.57
CA HIS A 11 -9.62 3.71 14.50
C HIS A 11 -11.04 4.16 14.82
N GLY A 12 -11.27 5.45 14.62
CA GLY A 12 -12.60 6.05 14.59
C GLY A 12 -13.35 5.69 13.31
N ARG A 13 -14.29 4.75 13.42
CA ARG A 13 -15.52 4.66 12.60
C ARG A 13 -16.56 3.78 13.31
N ARG A 14 -16.96 4.24 14.49
CA ARG A 14 -17.94 3.57 15.36
C ARG A 14 -19.35 3.72 14.78
N ARG A 15 -19.97 2.63 14.34
CA ARG A 15 -21.42 2.51 14.08
C ARG A 15 -21.94 1.22 14.73
N ALA A 16 -23.17 1.23 15.25
CA ALA A 16 -23.78 0.06 15.87
C ALA A 16 -24.14 -1.02 14.82
N GLY A 17 -23.90 -2.31 15.11
CA GLY A 17 -24.32 -3.42 14.25
C GLY A 17 -23.96 -4.82 14.75
N LEU A 18 -23.68 -5.74 13.82
CA LEU A 18 -23.46 -7.18 14.08
C LEU A 18 -21.97 -7.58 13.98
N GLY A 19 -21.03 -6.75 14.46
CA GLY A 19 -19.59 -7.11 14.41
C GLY A 19 -19.14 -8.03 15.54
N ASP A 20 -17.84 -8.09 15.85
CA ASP A 20 -17.28 -9.09 16.77
C ASP A 20 -17.04 -8.59 18.21
N GLU A 21 -16.80 -7.29 18.37
CA GLU A 21 -16.43 -6.63 19.63
C GLU A 21 -17.66 -6.10 20.37
N PHE A 22 -17.69 -6.23 21.70
CA PHE A 22 -18.83 -5.82 22.52
C PHE A 22 -18.91 -4.29 22.59
N TRP A 23 -20.02 -3.70 22.11
CA TRP A 23 -20.23 -2.25 22.12
C TRP A 23 -21.02 -1.82 23.37
N GLN A 24 -22.29 -2.21 23.44
CA GLN A 24 -23.15 -1.95 24.58
C GLN A 24 -24.26 -3.00 24.65
N TYR A 25 -25.00 -3.00 25.75
CA TYR A 25 -26.28 -3.68 25.79
C TYR A 25 -27.39 -2.66 25.64
N ARG A 26 -28.40 -2.99 24.85
CA ARG A 26 -29.65 -2.24 24.79
C ARG A 26 -30.85 -3.12 25.12
N PRO A 27 -31.97 -2.53 25.56
CA PRO A 27 -33.24 -3.25 25.65
C PRO A 27 -33.60 -3.90 24.30
N ALA A 28 -34.12 -5.12 24.36
CA ALA A 28 -34.65 -5.83 23.20
C ALA A 28 -35.95 -5.18 22.73
N HIS A 29 -36.13 -5.06 21.41
CA HIS A 29 -37.35 -4.54 20.80
C HIS A 29 -38.01 -5.61 19.91
N GLN A 30 -39.29 -5.41 19.61
CA GLN A 30 -39.97 -6.26 18.61
C GLN A 30 -39.26 -6.13 17.26
N GLY A 31 -38.80 -7.28 16.73
CA GLY A 31 -37.98 -7.36 15.52
C GLY A 31 -36.57 -7.92 15.78
N ASP A 32 -36.10 -7.90 17.03
CA ASP A 32 -34.82 -8.52 17.37
C ASP A 32 -34.93 -10.06 17.38
N SER A 33 -34.01 -10.73 16.70
CA SER A 33 -33.90 -12.19 16.74
C SER A 33 -33.53 -12.67 18.14
N ALA A 34 -34.18 -13.73 18.61
CA ALA A 34 -33.89 -14.38 19.90
C ALA A 34 -32.42 -14.81 20.05
N ARG A 35 -31.69 -15.01 18.95
CA ARG A 35 -30.25 -15.34 18.96
C ARG A 35 -29.36 -14.17 19.38
N MET A 36 -29.85 -12.94 19.29
CA MET A 36 -29.11 -11.73 19.68
C MET A 36 -29.30 -11.37 21.17
N ILE A 37 -30.24 -12.03 21.85
CA ILE A 37 -30.51 -11.81 23.26
C ILE A 37 -29.39 -12.44 24.09
N ASP A 38 -28.77 -11.61 24.95
CA ASP A 38 -27.86 -12.11 25.96
C ASP A 38 -28.68 -12.60 27.16
N TRP A 39 -28.95 -13.91 27.16
CA TRP A 39 -29.73 -14.55 28.21
C TRP A 39 -29.08 -14.44 29.59
N ARG A 40 -27.75 -14.35 29.67
CA ARG A 40 -27.01 -14.27 30.94
C ARG A 40 -27.16 -12.91 31.60
N ARG A 41 -27.12 -11.82 30.82
CA ARG A 41 -27.42 -10.47 31.33
C ARG A 41 -28.91 -10.32 31.61
N SER A 42 -29.77 -10.81 30.72
CA SER A 42 -31.22 -10.69 30.85
C SER A 42 -31.75 -11.41 32.09
N ALA A 43 -31.14 -12.53 32.51
CA ALA A 43 -31.52 -13.25 33.73
C ALA A 43 -31.26 -12.46 35.03
N ARG A 44 -30.54 -11.33 34.98
CA ARG A 44 -30.21 -10.48 36.13
C ARG A 44 -31.09 -9.22 36.20
N SER A 45 -32.11 -9.10 35.36
CA SER A 45 -32.97 -7.91 35.24
C SER A 45 -34.38 -8.30 34.78
N ASP A 46 -35.37 -7.43 34.98
CA ASP A 46 -36.76 -7.63 34.53
C ASP A 46 -36.96 -7.35 33.03
N SER A 47 -35.86 -7.17 32.27
CA SER A 47 -35.89 -6.81 30.85
C SER A 47 -34.90 -7.63 30.03
N HIS A 48 -35.29 -7.97 28.80
CA HIS A 48 -34.41 -8.63 27.85
C HIS A 48 -33.42 -7.63 27.26
N PHE A 49 -32.14 -8.01 27.24
CA PHE A 49 -31.07 -7.21 26.66
C PHE A 49 -30.49 -7.90 25.44
N VAL A 50 -30.34 -7.11 24.37
CA VAL A 50 -29.58 -7.51 23.18
C VAL A 50 -28.15 -7.00 23.33
N ARG A 51 -27.18 -7.87 23.01
CA ARG A 51 -25.77 -7.51 22.96
C ARG A 51 -25.47 -6.88 21.60
N GLU A 52 -25.36 -5.56 21.54
CA GLU A 52 -24.91 -4.89 20.32
C GLU A 52 -23.41 -5.05 20.16
N ARG A 53 -22.98 -5.34 18.93
CA ARG A 53 -21.58 -5.54 18.60
C ARG A 53 -21.13 -4.38 17.72
N GLU A 54 -19.87 -3.95 17.82
CA GLU A 54 -19.39 -2.84 17.03
C GLU A 54 -19.33 -3.22 15.54
N TRP A 55 -19.97 -2.47 14.64
CA TRP A 55 -19.84 -2.70 13.21
C TRP A 55 -18.55 -2.05 12.70
N GLN A 56 -17.51 -2.87 12.57
CA GLN A 56 -16.35 -2.54 11.74
C GLN A 56 -16.53 -3.28 10.41
N ALA A 57 -17.10 -2.61 9.39
CA ALA A 57 -17.04 -3.17 8.04
C ALA A 57 -15.59 -3.15 7.57
N ALA A 58 -14.96 -4.33 7.65
CA ALA A 58 -13.61 -4.56 7.15
C ALA A 58 -13.46 -4.02 5.73
N GLN A 59 -12.64 -2.98 5.60
CA GLN A 59 -12.21 -2.42 4.34
C GLN A 59 -11.44 -3.49 3.55
N SER A 60 -11.67 -3.49 2.24
CA SER A 60 -10.84 -4.27 1.33
C SER A 60 -9.69 -3.40 0.85
N VAL A 61 -8.47 -3.87 1.07
CA VAL A 61 -7.23 -3.23 0.63
C VAL A 61 -6.54 -4.13 -0.39
N THR A 62 -6.28 -3.59 -1.59
CA THR A 62 -5.56 -4.30 -2.65
C THR A 62 -4.17 -3.69 -2.82
N LEU A 63 -3.13 -4.50 -2.63
CA LEU A 63 -1.75 -4.10 -2.86
C LEU A 63 -1.36 -4.41 -4.30
N TRP A 64 -0.64 -3.51 -4.95
CA TRP A 64 0.11 -3.83 -6.16
C TRP A 64 1.57 -3.53 -5.89
N VAL A 65 2.41 -4.55 -6.07
CA VAL A 65 3.86 -4.47 -5.90
C VAL A 65 4.44 -4.72 -7.27
N ASP A 66 5.22 -3.77 -7.76
CA ASP A 66 5.83 -3.85 -9.07
C ASP A 66 6.87 -5.00 -9.12
N PRO A 67 6.67 -6.00 -9.98
CA PRO A 67 7.61 -7.10 -10.13
C PRO A 67 8.70 -6.83 -11.19
N ALA A 68 8.71 -5.67 -11.85
CA ALA A 68 9.58 -5.43 -13.00
C ALA A 68 11.08 -5.40 -12.68
N ARG A 69 11.92 -5.61 -13.70
CA ARG A 69 13.38 -5.72 -13.54
C ARG A 69 14.03 -4.46 -12.98
N SER A 70 13.52 -3.28 -13.31
CA SER A 70 13.97 -1.99 -12.76
C SER A 70 13.94 -1.95 -11.22
N MET A 71 12.99 -2.67 -10.60
CA MET A 71 12.93 -2.81 -9.14
C MET A 71 14.12 -3.61 -8.56
N GLY A 72 14.85 -4.36 -9.37
CA GLY A 72 16.06 -5.08 -8.97
C GLY A 72 17.28 -4.19 -8.75
N PHE A 73 17.22 -2.90 -9.09
CA PHE A 73 18.36 -1.99 -8.94
C PHE A 73 18.75 -1.78 -7.46
N THR A 74 20.05 -1.73 -7.20
CA THR A 74 20.65 -1.24 -5.96
C THR A 74 21.95 -0.49 -6.28
N GLY A 75 22.13 0.67 -5.69
CA GLY A 75 23.36 1.46 -5.84
C GLY A 75 24.52 0.99 -4.96
N ASP A 76 24.24 0.11 -3.98
CA ASP A 76 25.21 -0.39 -3.01
C ASP A 76 24.95 -1.87 -2.73
N LYS A 77 25.98 -2.73 -2.83
CA LYS A 77 25.85 -4.18 -2.60
C LYS A 77 25.43 -4.53 -1.17
N SER A 78 25.66 -3.64 -0.21
CA SER A 78 25.22 -3.81 1.18
C SER A 78 23.73 -3.46 1.38
N ARG A 79 23.10 -2.84 0.37
CA ARG A 79 21.71 -2.39 0.41
C ARG A 79 20.81 -3.33 -0.38
N ALA A 80 19.68 -3.68 0.23
CA ALA A 80 18.66 -4.49 -0.41
C ALA A 80 18.07 -3.76 -1.65
N PRO A 81 17.79 -4.49 -2.74
CA PRO A 81 17.13 -3.94 -3.93
C PRO A 81 15.79 -3.26 -3.64
N LYS A 82 15.34 -2.39 -4.55
CA LYS A 82 14.03 -1.71 -4.46
C LYS A 82 12.87 -2.71 -4.36
N ALA A 83 12.96 -3.83 -5.07
CA ALA A 83 11.98 -4.93 -5.06
C ALA A 83 11.78 -5.51 -3.65
N ASP A 84 12.89 -5.80 -2.96
CA ASP A 84 12.84 -6.35 -1.60
C ASP A 84 12.26 -5.33 -0.62
N ARG A 85 12.62 -4.05 -0.78
CA ARG A 85 12.03 -2.98 0.03
C ARG A 85 10.53 -2.85 -0.20
N ALA A 86 10.07 -2.89 -1.46
CA ALA A 86 8.66 -2.83 -1.80
C ALA A 86 7.88 -4.03 -1.26
N LYS A 87 8.42 -5.25 -1.41
CA LYS A 87 7.85 -6.48 -0.84
C LYS A 87 7.75 -6.43 0.69
N LEU A 88 8.80 -5.94 1.37
CA LEU A 88 8.82 -5.76 2.81
C LEU A 88 7.72 -4.78 3.26
N LEU A 89 7.62 -3.62 2.62
CA LEU A 89 6.59 -2.62 2.93
C LEU A 89 5.19 -3.17 2.71
N ALA A 90 4.96 -3.86 1.59
CA ALA A 90 3.67 -4.48 1.26
C ALA A 90 3.29 -5.54 2.30
N LEU A 91 4.21 -6.43 2.67
CA LEU A 91 3.95 -7.48 3.65
C LEU A 91 3.73 -6.90 5.05
N ALA A 92 4.55 -5.93 5.48
CA ALA A 92 4.39 -5.29 6.77
C ALA A 92 3.04 -4.55 6.88
N LEU A 93 2.66 -3.82 5.82
CA LEU A 93 1.36 -3.16 5.74
C LEU A 93 0.21 -4.18 5.76
N ALA A 94 0.32 -5.27 5.01
CA ALA A 94 -0.66 -6.34 5.03
C ALA A 94 -0.81 -6.96 6.43
N VAL A 95 0.28 -7.17 7.15
CA VAL A 95 0.26 -7.70 8.53
C VAL A 95 -0.50 -6.74 9.46
N LEU A 96 -0.22 -5.44 9.40
CA LEU A 96 -0.90 -4.45 10.23
C LEU A 96 -2.40 -4.39 9.93
N LEU A 97 -2.77 -4.35 8.65
CA LEU A 97 -4.16 -4.28 8.21
C LEU A 97 -4.92 -5.57 8.56
N LEU A 98 -4.36 -6.74 8.32
CA LEU A 98 -4.98 -8.04 8.66
C LEU A 98 -5.18 -8.18 10.18
N ARG A 99 -4.24 -7.70 10.99
CA ARG A 99 -4.38 -7.66 12.46
C ARG A 99 -5.46 -6.66 12.90
N GLY A 100 -5.63 -5.57 12.16
CA GLY A 100 -6.71 -4.59 12.35
C GLY A 100 -8.09 -5.07 11.84
N GLY A 101 -8.22 -6.31 11.39
CA GLY A 101 -9.49 -6.88 10.91
C GLY A 101 -9.79 -6.62 9.42
N GLU A 102 -8.91 -5.92 8.70
CA GLU A 102 -9.10 -5.59 7.30
C GLU A 102 -8.94 -6.82 6.38
N ARG A 103 -9.44 -6.71 5.15
CA ARG A 103 -9.23 -7.70 4.09
C ARG A 103 -8.11 -7.23 3.18
N VAL A 104 -7.06 -8.03 3.01
CA VAL A 104 -5.91 -7.64 2.18
C VAL A 104 -5.68 -8.61 1.03
N GLY A 105 -5.45 -8.08 -0.17
CA GLY A 105 -5.15 -8.84 -1.39
C GLY A 105 -3.95 -8.27 -2.15
N ILE A 106 -3.51 -8.99 -3.18
CA ILE A 106 -2.51 -8.54 -4.16
C ILE A 106 -3.16 -8.54 -5.53
N ALA A 107 -3.09 -7.41 -6.23
CA ALA A 107 -3.70 -7.24 -7.54
C ALA A 107 -3.23 -8.33 -8.52
N GLY A 108 -4.17 -8.94 -9.25
CA GLY A 108 -3.90 -10.04 -10.19
C GLY A 108 -3.46 -11.38 -9.58
N MET A 109 -3.09 -11.45 -8.28
CA MET A 109 -2.51 -12.65 -7.67
C MET A 109 -3.33 -13.24 -6.51
N ALA A 110 -3.99 -12.39 -5.72
CA ALA A 110 -4.72 -12.81 -4.54
C ALA A 110 -5.87 -11.85 -4.22
N GLN A 111 -7.10 -12.38 -4.20
CA GLN A 111 -8.27 -11.60 -3.80
C GLN A 111 -8.18 -11.16 -2.32
N PRO A 112 -8.72 -9.98 -1.94
CA PRO A 112 -8.72 -9.52 -0.56
C PRO A 112 -9.48 -10.48 0.38
N ARG A 113 -8.79 -10.98 1.41
CA ARG A 113 -9.36 -11.84 2.47
C ARG A 113 -8.79 -11.44 3.83
N SER A 114 -9.42 -11.89 4.91
CA SER A 114 -8.98 -11.66 6.29
C SER A 114 -8.25 -12.87 6.86
N GLY A 115 -7.64 -12.70 8.03
CA GLY A 115 -7.14 -13.79 8.87
C GLY A 115 -5.70 -14.23 8.59
N ARG A 116 -5.17 -15.04 9.51
CA ARG A 116 -3.76 -15.48 9.50
C ARG A 116 -3.37 -16.30 8.26
N ALA A 117 -4.28 -17.12 7.75
CA ALA A 117 -4.03 -17.91 6.54
C ALA A 117 -3.79 -17.01 5.31
N GLN A 118 -4.46 -15.85 5.25
CA GLN A 118 -4.22 -14.89 4.19
C GLN A 118 -2.81 -14.29 4.28
N MET A 119 -2.32 -13.97 5.49
CA MET A 119 -0.97 -13.45 5.68
C MET A 119 0.11 -14.37 5.06
N LEU A 120 0.03 -15.67 5.33
CA LEU A 120 0.97 -16.65 4.77
C LEU A 120 0.85 -16.73 3.24
N ARG A 121 -0.37 -16.65 2.71
CA ARG A 121 -0.61 -16.62 1.26
C ARG A 121 0.00 -15.38 0.61
N LEU A 122 -0.17 -14.20 1.21
CA LEU A 122 0.41 -12.96 0.71
C LEU A 122 1.94 -13.01 0.74
N ALA A 123 2.53 -13.51 1.83
CA ALA A 123 3.97 -13.70 1.92
C ALA A 123 4.50 -14.60 0.79
N ALA A 124 3.87 -15.76 0.58
CA ALA A 124 4.25 -16.69 -0.49
C ALA A 124 4.15 -16.07 -1.89
N ARG A 125 3.12 -15.24 -2.14
CA ARG A 125 2.98 -14.55 -3.44
C ARG A 125 4.02 -13.45 -3.65
N LEU A 126 4.36 -12.70 -2.60
CA LEU A 126 5.38 -11.65 -2.67
C LEU A 126 6.81 -12.21 -2.80
N SER A 127 7.06 -13.44 -2.36
CA SER A 127 8.34 -14.13 -2.55
C SER A 127 8.60 -14.58 -3.99
N GLY A 128 7.66 -14.39 -4.92
CA GLY A 128 7.84 -14.74 -6.33
C GLY A 128 8.94 -13.93 -7.03
N ASP A 129 9.40 -14.48 -8.15
CA ASP A 129 10.46 -13.90 -8.98
C ASP A 129 10.01 -12.61 -9.68
N ALA A 130 10.99 -11.83 -10.12
CA ALA A 130 10.77 -10.65 -10.95
C ALA A 130 10.13 -11.04 -12.28
N ALA A 131 9.33 -10.12 -12.83
CA ALA A 131 8.74 -10.25 -14.14
C ALA A 131 9.80 -10.09 -15.25
N VAL A 132 9.43 -10.46 -16.48
CA VAL A 132 10.33 -10.37 -17.64
C VAL A 132 10.45 -8.92 -18.12
N GLU A 133 9.42 -8.12 -17.88
CA GLU A 133 9.29 -6.73 -18.28
C GLU A 133 10.28 -5.81 -17.54
N GLU A 134 10.82 -4.82 -18.25
CA GLU A 134 11.77 -3.85 -17.69
C GLU A 134 11.12 -2.92 -16.66
N TYR A 135 9.89 -2.49 -16.92
CA TYR A 135 9.12 -1.60 -16.07
C TYR A 135 7.69 -2.12 -15.88
N GLY A 136 7.13 -1.91 -14.70
CA GLY A 136 5.79 -2.39 -14.36
C GLY A 136 4.68 -1.45 -14.81
N ALA A 137 3.50 -2.04 -14.98
CA ALA A 137 2.25 -1.31 -15.18
C ALA A 137 1.25 -1.70 -14.08
N PRO A 138 0.53 -0.74 -13.48
CA PRO A 138 -0.44 -1.07 -12.44
C PRO A 138 -1.56 -2.00 -12.91
N VAL A 139 -1.64 -3.16 -12.25
CA VAL A 139 -2.73 -4.12 -12.42
C VAL A 139 -3.86 -3.75 -11.45
N THR A 140 -5.08 -3.68 -11.96
CA THR A 140 -6.28 -3.29 -11.18
C THR A 140 -7.22 -4.47 -10.88
N ASP A 141 -6.82 -5.68 -11.24
CA ASP A 141 -7.61 -6.89 -11.03
C ASP A 141 -7.65 -7.29 -9.57
N GLY A 142 -8.84 -7.61 -9.06
CA GLY A 142 -9.05 -7.89 -7.63
C GLY A 142 -9.17 -6.64 -6.75
N MET A 143 -9.24 -5.45 -7.33
CA MET A 143 -9.71 -4.26 -6.61
C MET A 143 -11.21 -4.33 -6.37
N VAL A 144 -11.62 -4.12 -5.11
CA VAL A 144 -13.03 -4.08 -4.69
C VAL A 144 -13.56 -2.66 -4.79
N SER A 145 -14.78 -2.48 -5.30
CA SER A 145 -15.43 -1.17 -5.40
C SER A 145 -15.49 -0.45 -4.05
N HIS A 146 -15.22 0.85 -4.06
CA HIS A 146 -15.08 1.69 -2.86
C HIS A 146 -14.05 1.19 -1.82
N GLY A 147 -13.19 0.26 -2.21
CA GLY A 147 -12.09 -0.24 -1.39
C GLY A 147 -10.90 0.72 -1.35
N ARG A 148 -9.78 0.19 -0.87
CA ARG A 148 -8.50 0.87 -0.84
C ARG A 148 -7.47 0.15 -1.70
N ALA A 149 -6.46 0.89 -2.16
CA ALA A 149 -5.32 0.28 -2.82
C ALA A 149 -4.00 0.99 -2.49
N VAL A 150 -2.90 0.25 -2.57
CA VAL A 150 -1.55 0.81 -2.44
C VAL A 150 -0.68 0.27 -3.55
N PHE A 151 -0.06 1.18 -4.30
CA PHE A 151 0.85 0.86 -5.39
C PHE A 151 2.29 1.11 -4.95
N LEU A 152 3.15 0.10 -5.08
CA LEU A 152 4.57 0.17 -4.72
C LEU A 152 5.41 -0.13 -5.97
N SER A 153 6.09 0.87 -6.49
CA SER A 153 6.91 0.81 -7.72
C SER A 153 7.96 1.92 -7.68
N ASP A 154 8.98 1.87 -8.53
CA ASP A 154 9.82 3.04 -8.81
C ASP A 154 9.14 4.04 -9.75
N PHE A 155 8.06 3.60 -10.40
CA PHE A 155 7.29 4.32 -11.41
C PHE A 155 8.15 4.89 -12.52
N LEU A 156 9.28 4.28 -12.90
CA LEU A 156 10.21 4.82 -13.91
C LEU A 156 9.81 4.52 -15.37
N GLY A 157 8.84 3.62 -15.58
CA GLY A 157 8.38 3.19 -16.91
C GLY A 157 7.54 4.21 -17.69
N ASP A 158 6.47 3.78 -18.33
CA ASP A 158 5.52 4.69 -18.98
C ASP A 158 4.50 5.24 -17.96
N LEU A 159 4.38 6.56 -17.85
CA LEU A 159 3.38 7.19 -16.97
C LEU A 159 1.95 6.98 -17.48
N THR A 160 1.73 6.81 -18.79
CA THR A 160 0.38 6.62 -19.32
C THR A 160 -0.28 5.36 -18.76
N ALA A 161 0.51 4.31 -18.51
CA ALA A 161 0.05 3.08 -17.87
C ALA A 161 -0.38 3.32 -16.42
N VAL A 162 0.33 4.20 -15.70
CA VAL A 162 -0.02 4.61 -14.34
C VAL A 162 -1.30 5.45 -14.34
N GLU A 163 -1.41 6.40 -15.26
CA GLU A 163 -2.62 7.21 -15.46
C GLU A 163 -3.84 6.32 -15.74
N ALA A 164 -3.72 5.35 -16.64
CA ALA A 164 -4.79 4.41 -16.95
C ALA A 164 -5.15 3.51 -15.75
N GLY A 165 -4.15 3.05 -14.99
CA GLY A 165 -4.35 2.25 -13.78
C GLY A 165 -5.10 3.03 -12.69
N LEU A 166 -4.71 4.28 -12.45
CA LEU A 166 -5.40 5.18 -11.53
C LEU A 166 -6.82 5.50 -11.99
N GLY A 167 -7.03 5.75 -13.28
CA GLY A 167 -8.36 5.97 -13.85
C GLY A 167 -9.30 4.81 -13.57
N ARG A 168 -8.89 3.58 -13.92
CA ARG A 168 -9.67 2.35 -13.63
C ARG A 168 -9.97 2.15 -12.15
N ALA A 169 -9.01 2.49 -11.28
CA ALA A 169 -9.21 2.41 -9.84
C ALA A 169 -10.22 3.47 -9.36
N SER A 170 -10.10 4.71 -9.86
CA SER A 170 -10.99 5.82 -9.52
C SER A 170 -12.42 5.60 -10.00
N ASP A 171 -12.62 5.01 -11.18
CA ASP A 171 -13.94 4.67 -11.71
C ASP A 171 -14.70 3.69 -10.80
N ARG A 172 -13.96 2.84 -10.09
CA ARG A 172 -14.49 1.92 -9.06
C ARG A 172 -14.62 2.57 -7.69
N GLY A 173 -14.35 3.86 -7.55
CA GLY A 173 -14.34 4.60 -6.29
C GLY A 173 -13.23 4.18 -5.33
N VAL A 174 -12.18 3.50 -5.82
CA VAL A 174 -11.04 3.07 -5.00
C VAL A 174 -10.19 4.28 -4.66
N ARG A 175 -9.82 4.39 -3.38
CA ARG A 175 -8.92 5.44 -2.88
C ARG A 175 -7.64 4.82 -2.34
N GLY A 176 -6.52 5.52 -2.38
CA GLY A 176 -5.29 4.83 -2.06
C GLY A 176 -4.06 5.69 -1.92
N ALA A 177 -2.92 5.02 -2.04
CA ALA A 177 -1.62 5.65 -2.01
C ALA A 177 -0.70 5.08 -3.09
N LEU A 178 0.12 5.95 -3.66
CA LEU A 178 1.29 5.62 -4.46
C LEU A 178 2.53 5.77 -3.57
N ILE A 179 3.36 4.74 -3.52
CA ILE A 179 4.65 4.77 -2.83
C ILE A 179 5.71 4.52 -3.88
N GLN A 180 6.43 5.58 -4.25
CA GLN A 180 7.58 5.46 -5.11
C GLN A 180 8.75 4.91 -4.31
N VAL A 181 9.36 3.81 -4.73
CA VAL A 181 10.55 3.24 -4.08
C VAL A 181 11.77 3.53 -4.96
N LEU A 182 12.71 4.32 -4.45
CA LEU A 182 13.94 4.68 -5.15
C LEU A 182 15.17 4.22 -4.36
N ASP A 183 16.27 3.98 -5.05
CA ASP A 183 17.58 3.89 -4.41
C ASP A 183 18.20 5.29 -4.26
N PRO A 184 18.88 5.61 -3.14
CA PRO A 184 19.58 6.89 -2.99
C PRO A 184 20.50 7.24 -4.17
N ALA A 185 21.14 6.24 -4.80
CA ALA A 185 22.00 6.48 -5.96
C ALA A 185 21.25 7.02 -7.18
N GLU A 186 19.94 6.80 -7.28
CA GLU A 186 19.08 7.37 -8.34
C GLU A 186 18.81 8.87 -8.12
N GLU A 187 19.11 9.45 -6.95
CA GLU A 187 18.96 10.89 -6.70
C GLU A 187 20.28 11.59 -6.45
N GLU A 188 21.19 10.93 -5.76
CA GLU A 188 22.54 11.42 -5.56
C GLU A 188 23.29 11.44 -6.89
N PHE A 189 23.01 10.47 -7.76
CA PHE A 189 23.67 10.23 -9.04
C PHE A 189 25.20 10.30 -8.88
N PRO A 190 25.82 9.38 -8.10
CA PRO A 190 27.24 9.41 -7.78
C PRO A 190 28.11 8.85 -8.94
N PHE A 191 27.71 9.10 -10.18
CA PHE A 191 28.39 8.60 -11.37
C PHE A 191 29.13 9.75 -12.05
N ASP A 192 30.44 9.60 -12.20
CA ASP A 192 31.30 10.57 -12.89
C ASP A 192 32.24 9.87 -13.87
N GLY A 193 32.73 10.63 -14.86
CA GLY A 193 33.61 10.13 -15.91
C GLY A 193 32.89 9.24 -16.93
N ARG A 194 33.62 8.27 -17.50
CA ARG A 194 33.09 7.33 -18.48
C ARG A 194 32.28 6.26 -17.77
N THR A 195 30.98 6.24 -18.00
CA THR A 195 30.07 5.27 -17.39
C THR A 195 29.17 4.68 -18.47
N ILE A 196 28.96 3.37 -18.40
CA ILE A 196 27.98 2.68 -19.22
C ILE A 196 26.78 2.41 -18.34
N PHE A 197 25.65 3.03 -18.66
CA PHE A 197 24.37 2.75 -18.01
C PHE A 197 23.70 1.59 -18.74
N GLU A 198 23.51 0.49 -18.02
CA GLU A 198 22.80 -0.68 -18.52
C GLU A 198 21.49 -0.85 -17.74
N SER A 199 20.37 -1.04 -18.45
CA SER A 199 19.11 -1.43 -17.84
C SER A 199 19.24 -2.78 -17.16
N MET A 200 18.44 -3.05 -16.12
CA MET A 200 18.49 -4.32 -15.39
C MET A 200 18.14 -5.53 -16.27
N GLY A 201 17.33 -5.35 -17.31
CA GLY A 201 17.08 -6.38 -18.33
C GLY A 201 18.06 -6.44 -19.49
N GLY A 202 19.13 -5.64 -19.49
CA GLY A 202 20.19 -5.64 -20.51
C GLY A 202 19.76 -5.13 -21.91
N THR A 203 18.56 -4.57 -22.04
CA THR A 203 18.00 -4.11 -23.33
C THR A 203 18.43 -2.70 -23.72
N LEU A 204 18.73 -1.84 -22.73
CA LEU A 204 19.22 -0.49 -22.94
C LEU A 204 20.65 -0.38 -22.44
N ARG A 205 21.54 0.11 -23.30
CA ARG A 205 22.93 0.42 -22.99
C ARG A 205 23.22 1.84 -23.46
N TYR A 206 23.53 2.74 -22.53
CA TYR A 206 23.89 4.11 -22.82
C TYR A 206 25.31 4.40 -22.32
N GLU A 207 26.24 4.55 -23.26
CA GLU A 207 27.61 4.92 -22.95
C GLU A 207 27.76 6.44 -22.98
N THR A 208 28.29 7.01 -21.90
CA THR A 208 28.68 8.42 -21.84
C THR A 208 30.14 8.54 -21.44
N GLN A 209 30.85 9.49 -22.06
CA GLN A 209 32.23 9.82 -21.69
C GLN A 209 32.29 10.76 -20.46
N LYS A 210 31.17 11.40 -20.10
CA LYS A 210 31.01 12.29 -18.94
C LYS A 210 29.61 12.11 -18.34
N ALA A 211 29.47 11.23 -17.36
CA ALA A 211 28.20 11.01 -16.66
C ALA A 211 27.71 12.25 -15.89
N GLY A 212 28.63 13.10 -15.41
CA GLY A 212 28.30 14.35 -14.72
C GLY A 212 27.42 15.31 -15.53
N ASP A 213 27.59 15.37 -16.86
CA ASP A 213 26.80 16.25 -17.74
C ASP A 213 25.33 15.78 -17.87
N LEU A 214 25.08 14.50 -17.61
CA LEU A 214 23.73 13.91 -17.64
C LEU A 214 22.99 14.09 -16.32
N ARG A 215 23.72 14.28 -15.22
CA ARG A 215 23.16 14.38 -13.87
C ARG A 215 22.04 15.41 -13.81
N THR A 216 22.31 16.64 -14.25
CA THR A 216 21.34 17.74 -14.21
C THR A 216 20.08 17.41 -14.99
N ARG A 217 20.22 16.87 -16.21
CA ARG A 217 19.07 16.52 -17.07
C ARG A 217 18.27 15.36 -16.50
N TYR A 218 18.94 14.35 -15.96
CA TYR A 218 18.31 13.19 -15.36
C TYR A 218 17.53 13.57 -14.09
N LEU A 219 18.15 14.33 -13.18
CA LEU A 219 17.49 14.81 -11.97
C LEU A 219 16.30 15.73 -12.26
N ALA A 220 16.40 16.59 -13.28
CA ALA A 220 15.27 17.40 -13.75
C ALA A 220 14.09 16.53 -14.21
N LYS A 221 14.36 15.49 -15.01
CA LYS A 221 13.33 14.54 -15.46
C LYS A 221 12.73 13.75 -14.29
N LEU A 222 13.54 13.33 -13.32
CA LEU A 222 13.07 12.62 -12.15
C LEU A 222 12.18 13.51 -11.28
N ALA A 223 12.53 14.79 -11.12
CA ALA A 223 11.72 15.77 -10.41
C ALA A 223 10.37 16.02 -11.11
N GLU A 224 10.38 16.28 -12.43
CA GLU A 224 9.16 16.42 -13.25
C GLU A 224 8.24 15.21 -13.10
N ARG A 225 8.83 14.01 -13.08
CA ARG A 225 8.11 12.75 -12.93
C ARG A 225 7.45 12.61 -11.56
N LYS A 226 8.14 12.98 -10.48
CA LYS A 226 7.56 13.01 -9.12
C LYS A 226 6.41 14.01 -9.03
N ASP A 227 6.56 15.18 -9.61
CA ASP A 227 5.51 16.20 -9.65
C ASP A 227 4.29 15.72 -10.41
N ARG A 228 4.50 15.00 -11.52
CA ARG A 228 3.43 14.38 -12.29
C ARG A 228 2.71 13.29 -11.49
N LEU A 229 3.43 12.38 -10.84
CA LEU A 229 2.83 11.34 -9.98
C LEU A 229 2.04 11.94 -8.82
N SER A 230 2.58 12.97 -8.16
CA SER A 230 1.90 13.72 -7.10
C SER A 230 0.61 14.37 -7.60
N SER A 231 0.63 14.95 -8.81
CA SER A 231 -0.54 15.59 -9.42
C SER A 231 -1.61 14.57 -9.80
N LEU A 232 -1.21 13.44 -10.38
CA LEU A 232 -2.10 12.34 -10.73
C LEU A 232 -2.78 11.73 -9.50
N ALA A 233 -2.01 11.44 -8.44
CA ALA A 233 -2.56 10.92 -7.20
C ALA A 233 -3.59 11.90 -6.61
N ARG A 234 -3.25 13.19 -6.52
CA ARG A 234 -4.17 14.22 -6.00
C ARG A 234 -5.46 14.32 -6.82
N ALA A 235 -5.39 14.21 -8.14
CA ALA A 235 -6.55 14.31 -9.02
C ALA A 235 -7.62 13.24 -8.74
N VAL A 236 -7.21 12.04 -8.32
CA VAL A 236 -8.12 10.93 -7.96
C VAL A 236 -8.35 10.79 -6.44
N GLY A 237 -7.86 11.74 -5.64
CA GLY A 237 -7.98 11.70 -4.17
C GLY A 237 -7.11 10.63 -3.50
N TRP A 238 -5.98 10.28 -4.13
CA TRP A 238 -4.95 9.40 -3.59
C TRP A 238 -3.77 10.20 -3.02
N HIS A 239 -2.98 9.55 -2.18
CA HIS A 239 -1.76 10.09 -1.61
C HIS A 239 -0.54 9.65 -2.40
N PHE A 240 0.54 10.45 -2.39
CA PHE A 240 1.81 10.11 -3.02
C PHE A 240 2.97 10.36 -2.06
N THR A 241 3.94 9.46 -2.00
CA THR A 241 5.22 9.66 -1.33
C THR A 241 6.35 8.96 -2.07
N THR A 242 7.58 9.39 -1.79
CA THR A 242 8.81 8.71 -2.23
C THR A 242 9.54 8.17 -1.01
N HIS A 243 9.92 6.89 -1.07
CA HIS A 243 10.70 6.20 -0.06
C HIS A 243 12.01 5.71 -0.65
N HIS A 244 13.11 5.98 0.05
CA HIS A 244 14.44 5.53 -0.34
C HIS A 244 14.82 4.24 0.35
N THR A 245 15.45 3.31 -0.38
CA THR A 245 15.95 2.04 0.17
C THR A 245 16.97 2.23 1.31
N GLY A 246 17.68 3.37 1.33
CA GLY A 246 18.62 3.75 2.39
C GLY A 246 17.96 4.24 3.69
N HIS A 247 16.66 4.56 3.67
CA HIS A 247 15.93 4.99 4.86
C HIS A 247 15.25 3.80 5.58
N PRO A 248 14.97 3.91 6.88
CA PRO A 248 14.19 2.90 7.60
C PRO A 248 12.80 2.72 6.99
N ALA A 249 12.44 1.47 6.67
CA ALA A 249 11.13 1.13 6.09
C ALA A 249 9.94 1.52 7.00
N GLN A 250 10.17 1.63 8.32
CA GLN A 250 9.15 2.02 9.30
C GLN A 250 8.49 3.36 8.95
N SER A 251 9.26 4.34 8.45
CA SER A 251 8.75 5.66 8.09
C SER A 251 7.69 5.58 6.98
N ALA A 252 8.01 4.88 5.89
CA ALA A 252 7.09 4.67 4.77
C ALA A 252 5.90 3.79 5.16
N LEU A 253 6.11 2.79 6.02
CA LEU A 253 5.03 1.94 6.53
C LEU A 253 4.00 2.74 7.34
N LEU A 254 4.46 3.59 8.27
CA LEU A 254 3.58 4.43 9.08
C LEU A 254 2.83 5.45 8.21
N TRP A 255 3.51 6.06 7.25
CA TRP A 255 2.89 6.98 6.30
C TRP A 255 1.81 6.26 5.47
N ALA A 256 2.11 5.07 4.94
CA ALA A 256 1.17 4.30 4.13
C ALA A 256 -0.08 3.90 4.93
N TYR A 257 0.13 3.47 6.18
CA TYR A 257 -0.97 3.14 7.08
C TYR A 257 -1.86 4.35 7.36
N ALA A 258 -1.27 5.52 7.68
CA ALA A 258 -2.01 6.75 7.91
C ALA A 258 -2.80 7.22 6.67
N ALA A 259 -2.19 7.13 5.48
CA ALA A 259 -2.82 7.48 4.20
C ALA A 259 -4.08 6.63 3.92
N LEU A 260 -4.06 5.34 4.29
CA LEU A 260 -5.22 4.46 4.13
C LEU A 260 -6.37 4.78 5.08
N GLN A 261 -6.06 5.25 6.29
CA GLN A 261 -7.06 5.63 7.30
C GLN A 261 -7.76 6.96 6.98
N GLY A 262 -7.23 7.72 6.02
CA GLY A 262 -7.77 9.02 5.64
C GLY A 262 -7.23 10.17 6.48
N GLY A 263 -6.01 10.04 7.01
CA GLY A 263 -5.31 11.13 7.67
C GLY A 263 -5.07 12.28 6.69
N ARG A 264 -5.73 13.42 6.95
CA ARG A 264 -5.24 14.74 6.59
C ARG A 264 -4.29 15.20 7.67
#